data_AF-A9B8N7-F1
#
_entry.id   AF-A9B8N7-F1
#
_cell.length_a   1.000
_cell.length_b   1.000
_cell.length_c   1.000
_cell.angle_alpha   90.00
_cell.angle_beta   90.00
_cell.angle_gamma   90.00
#
_symmetry.space_group_name_H-M   'P 1'
#
loop_
_entity.id
_entity.type
_entity.pdbx_description
1 polymer ?
#
loop_
_entity_poly.entity_id
_entity_poly.type
_entity_poly.pdbx_seq_one_letter_code
_entity_poly.pdbx_strand_id
1 'polypeptide(L)'
;MRTIMDQLIIISNLAARLQETNDLAITHLKRTLTILGYDHTLSLITEAEALVAQGGIPTNDNTRKRTLGGTFFYLVRRDVSWKDRITIFGLSPSQQAQIFSWKTREVVYNEFSNPGITSSIQSTLSGKPSHAVIQPKRVILSFKIVPPTIGIAKDIQPPQDETFVTAYVSRKHWLRLVDQGYSDTNVTLKGQLFYDEGLEGLSFYAYKLKHTPEALSGISYQCVTSIDQVLIKKNLVLLKTIYNPSVSTIPNYLPPAPTNPTETMLYINRKAWKGIASDRPIHIDGFAYHDPLFSGITVSVRAIKSRGLPKHMRTENEHPHHDLEQTNSSD
;
A
#
# COMPACT_ATOMS: atom_id res chain seq x y z
N MET A 1 29.56 9.57 28.17
CA MET A 1 30.48 8.42 28.39
C MET A 1 30.07 7.56 29.59
N ARG A 2 29.85 8.13 30.78
CA ARG A 2 29.48 7.37 32.01
C ARG A 2 28.24 6.46 31.85
N THR A 3 27.16 6.98 31.28
CA THR A 3 25.90 6.23 31.07
C THR A 3 26.03 5.02 30.13
N ILE A 4 26.94 5.07 29.15
CA ILE A 4 27.15 3.96 28.21
C ILE A 4 27.94 2.84 28.90
N MET A 5 28.94 3.20 29.69
CA MET A 5 29.75 2.26 30.47
C MET A 5 28.87 1.51 31.49
N ASP A 6 27.99 2.24 32.18
CA ASP A 6 27.06 1.66 33.16
C ASP A 6 26.09 0.67 32.51
N GLN A 7 25.56 0.99 31.33
CA GLN A 7 24.69 0.07 30.57
C GLN A 7 25.41 -1.22 30.13
N LEU A 8 26.67 -1.12 29.70
CA LEU A 8 27.44 -2.30 29.29
C LEU A 8 27.72 -3.23 30.48
N ILE A 9 28.06 -2.67 31.64
CA ILE A 9 28.25 -3.43 32.88
C ILE A 9 26.95 -4.12 33.28
N ILE A 10 25.82 -3.41 33.25
CA ILE A 10 24.50 -3.98 33.56
C ILE A 10 24.18 -5.15 32.63
N ILE A 11 24.33 -4.97 31.31
CA ILE A 11 24.03 -6.01 30.32
C ILE A 11 24.94 -7.23 30.54
N SER A 12 26.24 -7.01 30.79
CA SER A 12 27.19 -8.09 31.07
C SER A 12 26.80 -8.90 32.31
N ASN A 13 26.39 -8.23 33.39
CA ASN A 13 25.96 -8.88 34.63
C ASN A 13 24.66 -9.68 34.43
N LEU A 14 23.68 -9.11 33.72
CA LEU A 14 22.42 -9.80 33.45
C LEU A 14 22.62 -10.99 32.48
N ALA A 15 23.49 -10.85 31.48
CA ALA A 15 23.84 -11.94 30.57
C ALA A 15 24.54 -13.09 31.31
N ALA A 16 25.49 -12.76 32.20
CA ALA A 16 26.16 -13.74 33.06
C ALA A 16 25.15 -14.47 33.97
N ARG A 17 24.20 -13.74 34.57
CA ARG A 17 23.15 -14.33 35.40
C ARG A 17 22.25 -15.29 34.61
N LEU A 18 21.91 -14.94 33.37
CA LEU A 18 21.13 -15.80 32.47
C LEU A 18 21.94 -16.94 31.82
N GLN A 19 23.25 -16.98 32.04
CA GLN A 19 24.20 -17.88 31.38
C GLN A 19 24.16 -17.78 29.85
N GLU A 20 23.93 -16.58 29.33
CA GLU A 20 23.81 -16.33 27.89
C GLU A 20 25.15 -15.88 27.30
N THR A 21 25.68 -16.68 26.38
CA THR A 21 26.91 -16.39 25.62
C THR A 21 26.64 -16.08 24.15
N ASN A 22 25.41 -16.28 23.69
CA ASN A 22 25.03 -16.06 22.31
C ASN A 22 24.80 -14.57 22.01
N ASP A 23 25.50 -14.01 21.03
CA ASP A 23 25.42 -12.58 20.67
C ASP A 23 24.00 -12.09 20.35
N LEU A 24 23.19 -12.95 19.71
CA LEU A 24 21.81 -12.62 19.39
C LEU A 24 20.94 -12.58 20.65
N ALA A 25 21.14 -13.50 21.59
CA ALA A 25 20.48 -13.48 22.90
C ALA A 25 20.87 -12.23 23.71
N ILE A 26 22.15 -11.86 23.72
CA ILE A 26 22.63 -10.63 24.38
C ILE A 26 22.02 -9.39 23.71
N THR A 27 21.88 -9.38 22.38
CA THR A 27 21.20 -8.31 21.65
C THR A 27 19.72 -8.21 22.05
N HIS A 28 19.02 -9.33 22.18
CA HIS A 28 17.64 -9.35 22.67
C HIS A 28 17.54 -8.83 24.10
N LEU A 29 18.43 -9.25 25.00
CA LEU A 29 18.48 -8.75 26.38
C LEU A 29 18.67 -7.23 26.44
N LYS A 30 19.59 -6.68 25.63
CA LYS A 30 19.79 -5.22 25.52
C LYS A 30 18.51 -4.50 25.08
N ARG A 31 17.79 -5.04 24.10
CA ARG A 31 16.53 -4.45 23.63
C ARG A 31 15.42 -4.55 24.67
N THR A 32 15.31 -5.69 25.36
CA THR A 32 14.39 -5.87 26.49
C THR A 32 14.65 -4.83 27.57
N LEU A 33 15.90 -4.64 27.98
CA LEU A 33 16.29 -3.65 28.98
C LEU A 33 15.90 -2.23 28.55
N THR A 34 16.07 -1.91 27.26
CA THR A 34 15.72 -0.60 26.70
C THR A 34 14.21 -0.34 26.71
N ILE A 35 13.40 -1.37 26.44
CA ILE A 35 11.95 -1.23 26.26
C ILE A 35 11.19 -1.36 27.58
N LEU A 36 11.59 -2.31 28.43
CA LEU A 36 10.90 -2.59 29.69
C LEU A 36 11.53 -1.89 30.90
N GLY A 37 12.77 -1.42 30.77
CA GLY A 37 13.55 -0.88 31.87
C GLY A 37 14.21 -1.97 32.72
N TYR A 38 15.08 -1.53 33.62
CA TYR A 38 15.90 -2.41 34.46
C TYR A 38 15.08 -3.23 35.46
N ASP A 39 14.23 -2.59 36.26
CA ASP A 39 13.48 -3.27 37.32
C ASP A 39 12.56 -4.35 36.78
N HIS A 40 11.87 -4.06 35.67
CA HIS A 40 11.00 -5.03 35.04
C HIS A 40 11.79 -6.21 34.45
N THR A 41 12.91 -5.93 33.78
CA THR A 41 13.81 -6.97 33.27
C THR A 41 14.32 -7.86 34.40
N LEU A 42 14.71 -7.28 35.53
CA LEU A 42 15.20 -8.00 36.71
C LEU A 42 14.11 -8.87 37.35
N SER A 43 12.87 -8.38 37.40
CA SER A 43 11.70 -9.15 37.86
C SER A 43 11.49 -10.39 37.01
N LEU A 44 11.52 -10.26 35.68
CA LEU A 44 11.37 -11.38 34.75
C LEU A 44 12.51 -12.41 34.86
N ILE A 45 13.75 -11.97 35.13
CA ILE A 45 14.88 -12.87 35.40
C ILE A 45 14.63 -13.66 36.68
N THR A 46 14.17 -13.00 37.73
CA THR A 46 13.88 -13.64 39.02
C THR A 46 12.72 -14.65 38.90
N GLU A 47 11.67 -14.31 38.14
CA GLU A 47 10.59 -15.26 37.81
C GLU A 47 11.13 -16.46 37.02
N ALA A 48 12.02 -16.24 36.05
CA ALA A 48 12.63 -17.32 35.29
C ALA A 48 13.45 -18.27 36.16
N GLU A 49 14.23 -17.75 37.11
CA GLU A 49 14.99 -18.55 38.08
C GLU A 49 14.06 -19.41 38.94
N ALA A 50 12.98 -18.83 39.46
CA ALA A 50 11.99 -19.55 40.26
C ALA A 50 11.33 -20.69 39.47
N LEU A 51 10.95 -20.45 38.21
CA LEU A 51 10.36 -21.47 37.34
C LEU A 51 11.34 -22.59 36.99
N VAL A 52 12.62 -22.28 36.80
CA VAL A 52 13.66 -23.30 36.58
C VAL A 52 13.87 -24.14 37.85
N ALA A 53 13.90 -23.53 39.03
CA ALA A 53 13.99 -24.24 40.30
C ALA A 53 12.80 -25.18 40.56
N GLN A 54 11.61 -24.85 40.03
CA GLN A 54 10.40 -25.67 40.10
C GLN A 54 10.31 -26.76 39.00
N GLY A 55 11.41 -27.04 38.28
CA GLY A 55 11.47 -28.08 37.25
C GLY A 55 11.32 -27.57 35.81
N GLY A 56 11.28 -26.26 35.60
CA GLY A 56 11.40 -25.60 34.30
C GLY A 56 10.20 -25.74 33.36
N ILE A 57 10.15 -24.87 32.34
CA ILE A 57 9.11 -24.87 31.31
C ILE A 57 9.53 -25.79 30.14
N PRO A 58 8.69 -26.74 29.68
CA PRO A 58 9.02 -27.56 28.51
C PRO A 58 9.09 -26.71 27.23
N THR A 59 9.98 -27.06 26.30
CA THR A 59 10.03 -26.48 24.96
C THR A 59 8.74 -26.78 24.18
N ASN A 60 8.50 -26.08 23.07
CA ASN A 60 7.25 -26.22 22.30
C ASN A 60 7.05 -27.64 21.73
N ASP A 61 8.13 -28.34 21.45
CA ASP A 61 8.17 -29.74 21.00
C ASP A 61 8.15 -30.73 22.17
N ASN A 62 8.11 -30.25 23.41
CA ASN A 62 8.11 -31.03 24.64
C ASN A 62 9.29 -32.03 24.80
N THR A 63 10.36 -31.86 24.02
CA THR A 63 11.52 -32.76 24.02
C THR A 63 12.48 -32.49 25.17
N ARG A 64 12.51 -31.25 25.68
CA ARG A 64 13.39 -30.84 26.78
C ARG A 64 12.80 -29.68 27.58
N LYS A 65 13.41 -29.36 28.72
CA LYS A 65 13.15 -28.13 29.46
C LYS A 65 13.93 -26.95 28.84
N ARG A 66 13.35 -25.75 28.90
CA ARG A 66 14.04 -24.51 28.52
C ARG A 66 15.19 -24.25 29.50
N THR A 67 16.28 -23.68 28.98
CA THR A 67 17.37 -23.14 29.81
C THR A 67 16.87 -21.92 30.59
N LEU A 68 17.69 -21.39 31.51
CA LEU A 68 17.34 -20.17 32.24
C LEU A 68 17.06 -19.00 31.31
N GLY A 69 17.98 -18.66 30.40
CA GLY A 69 17.74 -17.62 29.41
C GLY A 69 16.61 -17.94 28.42
N GLY A 70 16.43 -19.21 28.04
CA GLY A 70 15.27 -19.65 27.25
C GLY A 70 13.93 -19.42 27.97
N THR A 71 13.89 -19.63 29.29
CA THR A 71 12.73 -19.38 30.15
C THR A 71 12.48 -17.88 30.29
N PHE A 72 13.53 -17.09 30.52
CA PHE A 72 13.45 -15.63 30.54
C PHE A 72 12.86 -15.07 29.23
N PHE A 73 13.39 -15.44 28.06
CA PHE A 73 12.85 -14.94 26.79
C PHE A 73 11.46 -15.50 26.47
N TYR A 74 11.05 -16.61 27.08
CA TYR A 74 9.66 -17.07 27.02
C TYR A 74 8.73 -16.14 27.80
N LEU A 75 9.12 -15.75 29.03
CA LEU A 75 8.37 -14.81 29.86
C LEU A 75 8.27 -13.43 29.19
N VAL A 76 9.39 -12.90 28.67
CA VAL A 76 9.39 -11.64 27.92
C VAL A 76 8.39 -11.67 26.76
N ARG A 77 8.31 -12.77 25.99
CA ARG A 77 7.35 -12.88 24.86
C ARG A 77 5.88 -12.94 25.29
N ARG A 78 5.61 -13.39 26.52
CA ARG A 78 4.27 -13.45 27.10
C ARG A 78 3.82 -12.07 27.59
N ASP A 79 4.76 -11.31 28.14
CA ASP A 79 4.46 -10.10 28.91
C ASP A 79 4.41 -8.81 28.07
N VAL A 80 5.04 -8.80 26.88
CA VAL A 80 5.11 -7.60 26.04
C VAL A 80 4.07 -7.57 24.91
N SER A 81 3.71 -6.36 24.48
CA SER A 81 2.85 -6.16 23.31
C SER A 81 3.48 -6.73 22.02
N TRP A 82 2.67 -7.00 21.00
CA TRP A 82 3.18 -7.47 19.70
C TRP A 82 4.23 -6.53 19.08
N LYS A 83 4.04 -5.20 19.23
CA LYS A 83 4.97 -4.19 18.72
C LYS A 83 6.33 -4.27 19.42
N ASP A 84 6.32 -4.39 20.73
CA ASP A 84 7.54 -4.49 21.54
C ASP A 84 8.24 -5.83 21.30
N ARG A 85 7.47 -6.91 21.11
CA ARG A 85 7.98 -8.22 20.73
C ARG A 85 8.77 -8.17 19.42
N ILE A 86 8.25 -7.50 18.39
CA ILE A 86 8.97 -7.29 17.12
C ILE A 86 10.25 -6.49 17.36
N THR A 87 10.17 -5.45 18.18
CA THR A 87 11.31 -4.57 18.46
C THR A 87 12.42 -5.32 19.21
N ILE A 88 12.07 -6.19 20.16
CA ILE A 88 13.03 -7.01 20.93
C ILE A 88 13.61 -8.12 20.06
N PHE A 89 12.77 -8.99 19.51
CA PHE A 89 13.20 -10.26 18.90
C PHE A 89 13.41 -10.19 17.39
N GLY A 90 13.12 -9.05 16.77
CA GLY A 90 12.99 -8.95 15.33
C GLY A 90 11.81 -9.76 14.81
N LEU A 91 11.67 -9.77 13.50
CA LEU A 91 10.77 -10.67 12.79
C LEU A 91 11.54 -11.94 12.45
N SER A 92 10.91 -13.12 12.53
CA SER A 92 11.53 -14.34 11.99
C SER A 92 11.82 -14.17 10.49
N PRO A 93 12.80 -14.88 9.89
CA PRO A 93 13.04 -14.81 8.45
C PRO A 93 11.78 -15.08 7.61
N SER A 94 10.95 -16.04 8.05
CA SER A 94 9.64 -16.32 7.45
C SER A 94 8.65 -15.15 7.59
N GLN A 95 8.68 -14.41 8.70
CA GLN A 95 7.86 -13.21 8.88
C GLN A 95 8.42 -12.02 8.10
N GLN A 96 9.74 -11.87 7.99
CA GLN A 96 10.40 -10.83 7.18
C GLN A 96 10.05 -11.00 5.70
N ALA A 97 10.11 -12.23 5.18
CA ALA A 97 9.70 -12.57 3.82
C ALA A 97 8.20 -12.30 3.56
N GLN A 98 7.38 -12.24 4.61
CA GLN A 98 5.94 -11.93 4.51
C GLN A 98 5.60 -10.45 4.70
N ILE A 99 6.55 -9.60 5.11
CA ILE A 99 6.31 -8.15 5.18
C ILE A 99 6.68 -7.54 3.85
N PHE A 100 5.67 -7.02 3.15
CA PHE A 100 5.88 -6.17 1.99
C PHE A 100 6.58 -4.87 2.46
N SER A 101 7.88 -4.77 2.21
CA SER A 101 8.62 -3.52 2.36
C SER A 101 8.48 -2.71 1.09
N TRP A 102 8.20 -1.41 1.21
CA TRP A 102 8.15 -0.54 0.05
C TRP A 102 9.48 -0.60 -0.73
N LYS A 103 10.62 -0.65 -0.04
CA LYS A 103 11.95 -0.72 -0.68
C LYS A 103 12.18 -1.97 -1.54
N THR A 104 11.49 -3.07 -1.27
CA THR A 104 11.67 -4.34 -1.99
C THR A 104 10.58 -4.59 -3.04
N ARG A 105 9.74 -3.59 -3.32
CA ARG A 105 8.58 -3.72 -4.21
C ARG A 105 8.94 -4.04 -5.66
N GLU A 106 10.11 -3.62 -6.14
CA GLU A 106 10.59 -3.87 -7.50
C GLU A 106 10.63 -5.38 -7.81
N VAL A 107 11.10 -6.18 -6.86
CA VAL A 107 11.10 -7.64 -6.98
C VAL A 107 9.68 -8.17 -7.18
N VAL A 108 8.70 -7.61 -6.46
CA VAL A 108 7.29 -7.99 -6.55
C VAL A 108 6.66 -7.51 -7.85
N TYR A 109 7.09 -6.35 -8.38
CA TYR A 109 6.67 -5.88 -9.69
C TYR A 109 7.09 -6.86 -10.81
N ASN A 110 8.32 -7.36 -10.73
CA ASN A 110 8.85 -8.34 -11.69
C ASN A 110 8.19 -9.72 -11.59
N GLU A 111 7.41 -10.01 -10.54
CA GLU A 111 6.59 -11.22 -10.44
C GLU A 111 5.33 -11.18 -11.37
N PHE A 112 4.97 -10.00 -11.91
CA PHE A 112 3.83 -9.88 -12.82
C PHE A 112 4.22 -10.25 -14.26
N SER A 113 3.64 -11.32 -14.79
CA SER A 113 3.81 -11.74 -16.18
C SER A 113 2.61 -11.36 -17.06
N ASN A 114 1.40 -11.28 -16.48
CA ASN A 114 0.16 -11.03 -17.22
C ASN A 114 -0.63 -9.87 -16.57
N PRO A 115 -0.45 -8.63 -17.05
CA PRO A 115 -1.17 -7.49 -16.52
C PRO A 115 -2.61 -7.43 -17.04
N GLY A 116 -3.54 -7.04 -16.17
CA GLY A 116 -4.94 -6.82 -16.55
C GLY A 116 -5.12 -5.67 -17.55
N ILE A 117 -6.23 -5.65 -18.28
CA ILE A 117 -6.49 -4.61 -19.29
C ILE A 117 -7.43 -3.56 -18.69
N THR A 118 -6.99 -2.32 -18.65
CA THR A 118 -7.80 -1.17 -18.26
C THR A 118 -8.57 -0.67 -19.47
N SER A 119 -9.91 -0.66 -19.38
CA SER A 119 -10.80 -0.23 -20.47
C SER A 119 -11.11 1.25 -20.43
N SER A 120 -11.05 1.88 -19.26
CA SER A 120 -11.31 3.31 -19.09
C SER A 120 -10.55 3.88 -17.90
N ILE A 121 -10.08 5.11 -18.06
CA ILE A 121 -9.47 5.92 -17.01
C ILE A 121 -10.14 7.29 -17.01
N GLN A 122 -10.45 7.78 -15.82
CA GLN A 122 -10.76 9.18 -15.57
C GLN A 122 -9.88 9.68 -14.43
N SER A 123 -9.14 10.75 -14.67
CA SER A 123 -8.27 11.35 -13.66
C SER A 123 -8.68 12.79 -13.37
N THR A 124 -8.56 13.19 -12.11
CA THR A 124 -8.77 14.56 -11.67
C THR A 124 -7.53 15.04 -10.92
N LEU A 125 -6.85 16.04 -11.47
CA LEU A 125 -5.71 16.69 -10.83
C LEU A 125 -6.20 17.97 -10.14
N SER A 126 -5.98 18.07 -8.84
CA SER A 126 -6.30 19.26 -8.05
C SER A 126 -5.05 19.80 -7.38
N GLY A 127 -4.96 21.13 -7.26
CA GLY A 127 -3.88 21.80 -6.51
C GLY A 127 -3.53 23.16 -7.09
N LYS A 128 -2.53 23.80 -6.50
CA LYS A 128 -1.95 25.05 -7.00
C LYS A 128 -0.82 24.73 -7.99
N PRO A 129 -0.87 25.23 -9.23
CA PRO A 129 0.27 25.13 -10.13
C PRO A 129 1.46 25.89 -9.54
N SER A 130 2.65 25.29 -9.52
CA SER A 130 3.88 25.97 -9.10
C SER A 130 4.44 26.89 -10.19
N HIS A 131 4.14 26.55 -11.45
CA HIS A 131 4.61 27.29 -12.61
C HIS A 131 3.62 27.14 -13.77
N ALA A 132 3.52 28.18 -14.61
CA ALA A 132 2.69 28.18 -15.81
C ALA A 132 3.47 28.77 -16.99
N VAL A 133 3.65 27.98 -18.05
CA VAL A 133 4.25 28.41 -19.31
C VAL A 133 3.15 28.56 -20.35
N ILE A 134 2.90 29.79 -20.78
CA ILE A 134 1.88 30.11 -21.78
C ILE A 134 2.50 30.00 -23.17
N GLN A 135 1.93 29.15 -24.02
CA GLN A 135 2.30 28.96 -25.43
C GLN A 135 1.12 29.33 -26.35
N PRO A 136 1.33 29.54 -27.67
CA PRO A 136 0.28 30.03 -28.55
C PRO A 136 -1.05 29.27 -28.51
N LYS A 137 -0.99 27.93 -28.39
CA LYS A 137 -2.17 27.04 -28.41
C LYS A 137 -2.44 26.30 -27.09
N ARG A 138 -1.48 26.32 -26.15
CA ARG A 138 -1.56 25.56 -24.89
C ARG A 138 -0.92 26.30 -23.74
N VAL A 139 -1.22 25.86 -22.53
CA VAL A 139 -0.54 26.26 -21.30
C VAL A 139 -0.02 24.99 -20.64
N ILE A 140 1.24 25.03 -20.24
CA ILE A 140 1.91 23.95 -19.51
C ILE A 140 1.95 24.36 -18.06
N LEU A 141 1.35 23.55 -17.19
CA LEU A 141 1.29 23.78 -15.75
C LEU A 141 2.14 22.73 -15.05
N SER A 142 2.95 23.15 -14.08
CA SER A 142 3.67 22.23 -13.20
C SER A 142 2.94 22.10 -11.88
N PHE A 143 2.78 20.88 -11.39
CA PHE A 143 2.26 20.60 -10.06
C PHE A 143 3.24 19.77 -9.27
N LYS A 144 3.16 19.95 -7.95
CA LYS A 144 3.96 19.23 -6.97
C LYS A 144 3.00 18.56 -5.99
N ILE A 145 3.02 17.24 -5.93
CA ILE A 145 2.04 16.45 -5.19
C ILE A 145 2.78 15.53 -4.24
N VAL A 146 2.37 15.54 -2.97
CA VAL A 146 2.82 14.55 -2.00
C VAL A 146 1.86 13.37 -2.06
N PRO A 147 2.34 12.13 -2.24
CA PRO A 147 1.48 10.95 -2.22
C PRO A 147 0.65 10.90 -0.94
N PRO A 148 -0.68 10.73 -1.02
CA PRO A 148 -1.50 10.67 0.18
C PRO A 148 -1.25 9.35 0.92
N THR A 149 -1.22 9.43 2.24
CA THR A 149 -1.18 8.24 3.12
C THR A 149 -2.55 7.58 3.29
N ILE A 150 -3.62 8.22 2.80
CA ILE A 150 -5.00 7.73 2.91
C ILE A 150 -5.26 6.62 1.89
N GLY A 151 -5.92 5.53 2.31
CA GLY A 151 -6.32 4.40 1.45
C GLY A 151 -5.32 3.25 1.41
N ILE A 152 -4.07 3.50 1.82
CA ILE A 152 -3.06 2.46 1.99
C ILE A 152 -3.24 1.79 3.37
N ALA A 153 -2.92 0.50 3.49
CA ALA A 153 -2.89 -0.16 4.79
C ALA A 153 -1.90 0.57 5.72
N LYS A 154 -2.27 0.75 7.01
CA LYS A 154 -1.48 1.56 7.97
C LYS A 154 -0.03 1.11 8.13
N ASP A 155 0.25 -0.16 7.83
CA ASP A 155 1.56 -0.80 7.89
C ASP A 155 2.40 -0.63 6.62
N ILE A 156 1.88 0.07 5.62
CA ILE A 156 2.55 0.29 4.33
C ILE A 156 2.72 1.79 4.14
N GLN A 157 3.97 2.23 4.09
CA GLN A 157 4.32 3.63 3.88
C GLN A 157 4.65 3.83 2.40
N PRO A 158 3.85 4.60 1.65
CA PRO A 158 4.20 4.96 0.27
C PRO A 158 5.45 5.85 0.28
N PRO A 159 6.09 6.08 -0.89
CA PRO A 159 7.17 7.06 -0.99
C PRO A 159 6.66 8.40 -0.45
N GLN A 160 7.50 9.07 0.33
CA GLN A 160 7.24 10.46 0.73
C GLN A 160 7.79 11.44 -0.31
N ASP A 161 8.45 10.91 -1.34
CA ASP A 161 9.01 11.70 -2.43
C ASP A 161 7.89 12.38 -3.21
N GLU A 162 8.16 13.61 -3.60
CA GLU A 162 7.20 14.47 -4.26
C GLU A 162 7.03 14.02 -5.71
N THR A 163 5.79 13.83 -6.14
CA THR A 163 5.45 13.58 -7.53
C THR A 163 5.31 14.90 -8.26
N PHE A 164 6.10 15.07 -9.32
CA PHE A 164 5.95 16.17 -10.27
C PHE A 164 4.97 15.77 -11.36
N VAL A 165 4.04 16.68 -11.67
CA VAL A 165 3.06 16.47 -12.75
C VAL A 165 3.11 17.64 -13.72
N THR A 166 3.33 17.34 -14.99
CA THR A 166 3.26 18.31 -16.08
C THR A 166 1.89 18.23 -16.73
N ALA A 167 1.04 19.21 -16.48
CA ALA A 167 -0.29 19.26 -17.07
C ALA A 167 -0.35 20.15 -18.32
N TYR A 168 -0.93 19.62 -19.38
CA TYR A 168 -1.16 20.34 -20.62
C TYR A 168 -2.63 20.75 -20.71
N VAL A 169 -2.86 22.06 -20.85
CA VAL A 169 -4.19 22.66 -20.91
C VAL A 169 -4.32 23.46 -22.20
N SER A 170 -5.50 23.46 -22.81
CA SER A 170 -5.75 24.37 -23.93
C SER A 170 -5.64 25.83 -23.48
N ARG A 171 -4.99 26.69 -24.29
CA ARG A 171 -4.86 28.12 -23.95
C ARG A 171 -6.23 28.78 -23.78
N LYS A 172 -7.20 28.37 -24.60
CA LYS A 172 -8.59 28.81 -24.51
C LYS A 172 -9.21 28.54 -23.14
N HIS A 173 -8.99 27.35 -22.56
CA HIS A 173 -9.50 27.03 -21.23
C HIS A 173 -8.79 27.81 -20.13
N TRP A 174 -7.48 28.02 -20.26
CA TRP A 174 -6.71 28.82 -19.32
C TRP A 174 -7.15 30.28 -19.30
N LEU A 175 -7.28 30.93 -20.47
CA LEU A 175 -7.72 32.33 -20.55
C LEU A 175 -9.10 32.53 -19.94
N ARG A 176 -10.05 31.62 -20.22
CA ARG A 176 -11.37 31.64 -19.57
C ARG A 176 -11.30 31.58 -18.05
N LEU A 177 -10.33 30.86 -17.49
CA LEU A 177 -10.12 30.79 -16.05
C LEU A 177 -9.59 32.12 -15.50
N VAL A 178 -8.63 32.73 -16.21
CA VAL A 178 -8.08 34.05 -15.86
C VAL A 178 -9.16 35.13 -15.91
N ASP A 179 -9.98 35.14 -16.96
CA ASP A 179 -11.11 36.07 -17.11
C ASP A 179 -12.16 35.90 -15.99
N GLN A 180 -12.24 34.73 -15.37
CA GLN A 180 -13.11 34.44 -14.21
C GLN A 180 -12.50 34.88 -12.86
N GLY A 181 -11.36 35.57 -12.87
CA GLY A 181 -10.73 36.10 -11.66
C GLY A 181 -9.77 35.15 -10.97
N TYR A 182 -9.12 34.24 -11.72
CA TYR A 182 -8.05 33.40 -11.16
C TYR A 182 -6.94 34.26 -10.55
N SER A 183 -6.65 34.01 -9.27
CA SER A 183 -5.69 34.78 -8.46
C SER A 183 -4.61 33.89 -7.84
N ASP A 184 -4.03 32.97 -8.62
CA ASP A 184 -2.95 32.09 -8.14
C ASP A 184 -3.36 31.15 -6.98
N THR A 185 -4.55 30.58 -7.12
CA THR A 185 -5.19 29.66 -6.16
C THR A 185 -5.31 28.25 -6.75
N ASN A 186 -5.91 27.32 -6.01
CA ASN A 186 -6.08 25.95 -6.46
C ASN A 186 -7.00 25.85 -7.70
N VAL A 187 -6.62 24.96 -8.61
CA VAL A 187 -7.40 24.58 -9.79
C VAL A 187 -7.73 23.09 -9.75
N THR A 188 -8.78 22.71 -10.47
CA THR A 188 -9.13 21.31 -10.73
C THR A 188 -9.14 21.05 -12.23
N LEU A 189 -8.36 20.08 -12.67
CA LEU A 189 -8.30 19.58 -14.03
C LEU A 189 -8.98 18.22 -14.12
N LYS A 190 -9.79 17.98 -15.16
CA LYS A 190 -10.19 16.63 -15.56
C LYS A 190 -9.53 16.28 -16.88
N GLY A 191 -9.00 15.08 -16.94
CA GLY A 191 -8.07 14.68 -17.99
C GLY A 191 -7.72 13.22 -17.98
N GLN A 192 -6.77 12.91 -18.84
CA GLN A 192 -6.08 11.63 -18.88
C GLN A 192 -4.69 11.81 -18.26
N LEU A 193 -4.28 10.82 -17.46
CA LEU A 193 -2.98 10.76 -16.81
C LEU A 193 -2.12 9.72 -17.53
N PHE A 194 -0.87 10.06 -17.76
CA PHE A 194 0.11 9.22 -18.43
C PHE A 194 1.42 9.21 -17.65
N TYR A 195 2.15 8.11 -17.77
CA TYR A 195 3.57 8.12 -17.46
C TYR A 195 4.33 8.65 -18.68
N ASP A 196 5.24 9.60 -18.45
CA ASP A 196 6.05 10.24 -19.48
C ASP A 196 7.53 9.96 -19.18
N GLU A 197 8.09 9.00 -19.90
CA GLU A 197 9.48 8.56 -19.73
C GLU A 197 10.47 9.70 -19.96
N GLY A 198 10.18 10.60 -20.91
CA GLY A 198 11.05 11.75 -21.20
C GLY A 198 11.08 12.80 -20.08
N LEU A 199 10.11 12.77 -19.17
CA LEU A 199 10.05 13.63 -17.99
C LEU A 199 10.34 12.88 -16.68
N GLU A 200 10.56 11.56 -16.74
CA GLU A 200 10.63 10.67 -15.58
C GLU A 200 9.50 10.93 -14.57
N GLY A 201 8.29 11.17 -15.09
CA GLY A 201 7.18 11.70 -14.28
C GLY A 201 5.81 11.50 -14.91
N LEU A 202 4.83 12.25 -14.38
CA LEU A 202 3.46 12.14 -14.86
C LEU A 202 3.08 13.30 -15.77
N SER A 203 2.50 12.97 -16.92
CA SER A 203 1.91 13.92 -17.85
C SER A 203 0.38 13.89 -17.74
N PHE A 204 -0.27 15.06 -17.66
CA PHE A 204 -1.72 15.16 -17.49
C PHE A 204 -2.36 15.97 -18.62
N TYR A 205 -3.21 15.37 -19.43
CA TYR A 205 -3.82 16.03 -20.58
C TYR A 205 -5.23 16.46 -20.20
N ALA A 206 -5.40 17.77 -19.94
CA ALA A 206 -6.64 18.32 -19.42
C ALA A 206 -7.62 18.69 -20.54
N TYR A 207 -8.80 18.07 -20.54
CA TYR A 207 -9.91 18.48 -21.39
C TYR A 207 -10.90 19.40 -20.66
N LYS A 208 -10.84 19.48 -19.32
CA LYS A 208 -11.63 20.41 -18.51
C LYS A 208 -10.77 21.04 -17.42
N LEU A 209 -10.97 22.33 -17.19
CA LEU A 209 -10.31 23.13 -16.15
C LEU A 209 -11.37 23.93 -15.39
N LYS A 210 -11.26 23.99 -14.06
CA LYS A 210 -12.13 24.76 -13.18
C LYS A 210 -11.29 25.42 -12.07
N HIS A 211 -11.67 26.63 -11.66
CA HIS A 211 -11.16 27.28 -10.45
C HIS A 211 -11.73 26.57 -9.21
N THR A 212 -10.91 26.23 -8.23
CA THR A 212 -11.37 25.47 -7.05
C THR A 212 -10.48 25.76 -5.84
N PRO A 213 -10.65 26.93 -5.19
CA PRO A 213 -9.72 27.41 -4.16
C PRO A 213 -9.59 26.46 -2.95
N GLU A 214 -10.64 25.71 -2.62
CA GLU A 214 -10.70 24.81 -1.46
C GLU A 214 -10.26 23.37 -1.78
N ALA A 215 -9.85 23.06 -3.02
CA ALA A 215 -9.51 21.69 -3.39
C ALA A 215 -8.24 21.22 -2.68
N LEU A 216 -8.24 19.99 -2.18
CA LEU A 216 -7.02 19.33 -1.71
C LEU A 216 -6.11 19.00 -2.91
N SER A 217 -4.81 19.22 -2.74
CA SER A 217 -3.81 18.86 -3.76
C SER A 217 -3.72 17.34 -3.91
N GLY A 218 -3.75 16.85 -5.14
CA GLY A 218 -3.65 15.41 -5.41
C GLY A 218 -4.18 15.00 -6.78
N ILE A 219 -3.98 13.73 -7.13
CA ILE A 219 -4.54 13.12 -8.32
C ILE A 219 -5.54 12.05 -7.90
N SER A 220 -6.84 12.31 -8.08
CA SER A 220 -7.84 11.25 -8.00
C SER A 220 -7.81 10.45 -9.30
N TYR A 221 -7.79 9.12 -9.15
CA TYR A 221 -7.69 8.18 -10.24
C TYR A 221 -8.83 7.17 -10.18
N GLN A 222 -9.59 7.09 -11.27
CA GLN A 222 -10.71 6.16 -11.41
C GLN A 222 -10.50 5.32 -12.66
N CYS A 223 -10.63 4.01 -12.54
CA CYS A 223 -10.53 3.12 -13.70
C CYS A 223 -11.48 1.93 -13.64
N VAL A 224 -11.72 1.34 -14.81
CA VAL A 224 -12.36 0.03 -14.97
C VAL A 224 -11.35 -0.92 -15.60
N THR A 225 -11.10 -2.05 -14.96
CA THR A 225 -10.08 -3.00 -15.41
C THR A 225 -10.50 -4.45 -15.18
N SER A 226 -10.03 -5.35 -16.03
CA SER A 226 -10.12 -6.79 -15.79
C SER A 226 -9.06 -7.23 -14.77
N ILE A 227 -9.34 -8.30 -14.05
CA ILE A 227 -8.36 -8.94 -13.18
C ILE A 227 -7.75 -10.10 -13.96
N ASP A 228 -6.43 -10.07 -14.11
CA ASP A 228 -5.69 -11.17 -14.73
C ASP A 228 -4.80 -11.83 -13.69
N GLN A 229 -3.73 -11.15 -13.27
CA GLN A 229 -2.86 -11.59 -12.19
C GLN A 229 -3.04 -10.76 -10.91
N VAL A 230 -3.04 -11.45 -9.76
CA VAL A 230 -3.12 -10.85 -8.42
C VAL A 230 -2.00 -11.37 -7.54
N LEU A 231 -1.26 -10.48 -6.90
CA LEU A 231 -0.28 -10.86 -5.87
C LEU A 231 -0.80 -10.43 -4.49
N ILE A 232 -0.93 -11.40 -3.58
CA ILE A 232 -1.39 -11.16 -2.21
C ILE A 232 -0.20 -11.27 -1.26
N LYS A 233 0.15 -10.17 -0.58
CA LYS A 233 1.25 -10.10 0.39
C LYS A 233 0.71 -9.60 1.73
N LYS A 234 0.44 -10.52 2.68
CA LYS A 234 -0.08 -10.25 4.03
C LYS A 234 -1.33 -9.36 4.07
N ASN A 235 -1.17 -8.04 4.18
CA ASN A 235 -2.24 -7.04 4.28
C ASN A 235 -2.44 -6.22 3.00
N LEU A 236 -1.63 -6.50 1.96
CA LEU A 236 -1.65 -5.84 0.67
C LEU A 236 -2.07 -6.82 -0.42
N VAL A 237 -2.82 -6.30 -1.38
CA VAL A 237 -3.09 -6.92 -2.67
C VAL A 237 -2.54 -5.99 -3.73
N LEU A 238 -1.78 -6.54 -4.66
CA LEU A 238 -1.21 -5.84 -5.80
C LEU A 238 -1.88 -6.34 -7.07
N LEU A 239 -2.24 -5.39 -7.94
CA LEU A 239 -2.66 -5.66 -9.31
C LEU A 239 -1.84 -4.79 -10.25
N LYS A 240 -1.30 -5.41 -11.30
CA LYS A 240 -0.71 -4.70 -12.43
C LYS A 240 -1.74 -4.65 -13.56
N THR A 241 -1.97 -3.47 -14.11
CA THR A 241 -2.84 -3.29 -15.27
C THR A 241 -2.16 -2.44 -16.33
N ILE A 242 -2.62 -2.56 -17.56
CA ILE A 242 -2.14 -1.78 -18.70
C ILE A 242 -3.32 -1.00 -19.26
N TYR A 243 -3.06 0.26 -19.59
CA TYR A 243 -3.98 1.09 -20.35
C TYR A 243 -3.37 1.45 -21.69
N ASN A 244 -4.07 1.09 -22.77
CA ASN A 244 -3.76 1.56 -24.11
C ASN A 244 -4.62 2.79 -24.38
N PRO A 245 -4.07 4.01 -24.31
CA PRO A 245 -4.85 5.17 -24.70
C PRO A 245 -5.20 5.07 -26.18
N SER A 246 -6.49 5.12 -26.49
CA SER A 246 -6.91 5.39 -27.85
C SER A 246 -6.50 6.81 -28.21
N VAL A 247 -5.44 6.92 -29.03
CA VAL A 247 -4.81 8.17 -29.49
C VAL A 247 -5.81 9.15 -30.15
N SER A 248 -6.99 8.66 -30.54
CA SER A 248 -8.02 9.37 -31.30
C SER A 248 -8.65 10.59 -30.60
N THR A 249 -8.28 10.92 -29.37
CA THR A 249 -8.90 12.04 -28.61
C THR A 249 -7.95 13.17 -28.21
N ILE A 250 -6.67 13.09 -28.57
CA ILE A 250 -5.68 14.11 -28.18
C ILE A 250 -5.64 15.23 -29.22
N PRO A 251 -5.87 16.50 -28.82
CA PRO A 251 -5.76 17.60 -29.75
C PRO A 251 -4.35 17.74 -30.32
N ASN A 252 -4.25 17.99 -31.63
CA ASN A 252 -2.97 18.10 -32.36
C ASN A 252 -2.01 19.20 -31.90
N TYR A 253 -2.43 20.10 -31.00
CA TYR A 253 -1.59 21.12 -30.40
C TYR A 253 -0.90 20.66 -29.11
N LEU A 254 -1.31 19.52 -28.55
CA LEU A 254 -0.61 18.87 -27.46
C LEU A 254 0.54 18.03 -28.01
N PRO A 255 1.57 17.72 -27.19
CA PRO A 255 2.51 16.67 -27.57
C PRO A 255 1.74 15.37 -27.87
N PRO A 256 2.26 14.49 -28.74
CA PRO A 256 1.67 13.18 -28.92
C PRO A 256 1.64 12.47 -27.55
N ALA A 257 0.57 11.74 -27.26
CA ALA A 257 0.62 10.85 -26.10
C ALA A 257 1.77 9.84 -26.25
N PRO A 258 2.28 9.34 -25.13
CA PRO A 258 3.11 8.14 -25.14
C PRO A 258 2.42 7.05 -25.98
N THR A 259 3.16 6.50 -26.94
CA THR A 259 2.68 5.38 -27.78
C THR A 259 2.73 4.05 -27.03
N ASN A 260 3.53 3.99 -25.97
CA ASN A 260 3.64 2.82 -25.13
C ASN A 260 2.41 2.70 -24.23
N PRO A 261 1.92 1.46 -24.02
CA PRO A 261 0.89 1.20 -23.03
C PRO A 261 1.29 1.77 -21.67
N THR A 262 0.41 2.51 -21.03
CA THR A 262 0.68 3.03 -19.68
C THR A 262 0.39 1.92 -18.67
N GLU A 263 1.44 1.43 -18.03
CA GLU A 263 1.29 0.49 -16.93
C GLU A 263 0.80 1.20 -15.66
N THR A 264 -0.06 0.53 -14.91
CA THR A 264 -0.59 1.00 -13.63
C THR A 264 -0.40 -0.07 -12.57
N MET A 265 0.20 0.29 -11.43
CA MET A 265 0.30 -0.57 -10.26
C MET A 265 -0.72 -0.14 -9.21
N LEU A 266 -1.58 -1.07 -8.80
CA LEU A 266 -2.66 -0.81 -7.86
C LEU A 266 -2.32 -1.42 -6.49
N TYR A 267 -2.24 -0.59 -5.47
CA TYR A 267 -2.00 -0.98 -4.09
C TYR A 267 -3.33 -1.01 -3.34
N ILE A 268 -3.81 -2.22 -3.03
CA ILE A 268 -5.13 -2.45 -2.46
C ILE A 268 -5.00 -3.03 -1.05
N ASN A 269 -5.66 -2.43 -0.07
CA ASN A 269 -5.76 -3.03 1.25
C ASN A 269 -6.50 -4.38 1.17
N ARG A 270 -5.95 -5.44 1.78
CA ARG A 270 -6.56 -6.79 1.73
C ARG A 270 -8.00 -6.83 2.27
N LYS A 271 -8.35 -5.97 3.23
CA LYS A 271 -9.74 -5.84 3.71
C LYS A 271 -10.67 -5.32 2.61
N ALA A 272 -10.22 -4.37 1.81
CA ALA A 272 -10.98 -3.82 0.68
C ALA A 272 -11.11 -4.83 -0.47
N TRP A 273 -10.15 -5.74 -0.63
CA TRP A 273 -10.19 -6.81 -1.62
C TRP A 273 -11.19 -7.93 -1.29
N LYS A 274 -11.60 -8.07 -0.02
CA LYS A 274 -12.45 -9.19 0.40
C LYS A 274 -13.82 -9.12 -0.31
N GLY A 275 -14.15 -10.18 -1.05
CA GLY A 275 -15.44 -10.30 -1.76
C GLY A 275 -15.44 -9.73 -3.18
N ILE A 276 -14.28 -9.31 -3.70
CA ILE A 276 -14.14 -8.91 -5.10
C ILE A 276 -14.14 -10.16 -5.99
N ALA A 277 -15.07 -10.19 -6.96
CA ALA A 277 -15.17 -11.26 -7.95
C ALA A 277 -14.14 -11.03 -9.08
N SER A 278 -13.28 -12.02 -9.34
CA SER A 278 -12.18 -11.91 -10.31
C SER A 278 -12.61 -12.12 -11.77
N ASP A 279 -13.79 -12.69 -11.98
CA ASP A 279 -14.38 -12.97 -13.29
C ASP A 279 -15.01 -11.74 -13.97
N ARG A 280 -14.96 -10.56 -13.32
CA ARG A 280 -15.67 -9.36 -13.78
C ARG A 280 -14.78 -8.13 -13.75
N PRO A 281 -15.08 -7.13 -14.60
CA PRO A 281 -14.45 -5.82 -14.49
C PRO A 281 -14.70 -5.21 -13.11
N ILE A 282 -13.63 -4.68 -12.53
CA ILE A 282 -13.66 -3.96 -11.26
C ILE A 282 -13.57 -2.46 -11.50
N HIS A 283 -14.33 -1.71 -10.70
CA HIS A 283 -14.21 -0.26 -10.59
C HIS A 283 -13.27 0.09 -9.45
N ILE A 284 -12.27 0.89 -9.74
CA ILE A 284 -11.26 1.35 -8.79
C ILE A 284 -11.36 2.86 -8.65
N ASP A 285 -11.23 3.33 -7.41
CA ASP A 285 -11.09 4.73 -7.05
C ASP A 285 -9.94 4.87 -6.05
N GLY A 286 -8.98 5.73 -6.36
CA GLY A 286 -7.77 5.87 -5.58
C GLY A 286 -7.03 7.17 -5.85
N PHE A 287 -5.80 7.23 -5.35
CA PHE A 287 -4.91 8.36 -5.53
C PHE A 287 -3.69 7.95 -6.33
N ALA A 288 -3.44 8.65 -7.44
CA ALA A 288 -2.29 8.38 -8.30
C ALA A 288 -1.07 9.23 -7.93
N TYR A 289 0.11 8.64 -8.10
CA TYR A 289 1.42 9.26 -7.91
C TYR A 289 2.48 8.52 -8.73
N HIS A 290 3.66 9.13 -8.85
CA HIS A 290 4.82 8.49 -9.48
C HIS A 290 5.61 7.72 -8.43
N ASP A 291 5.99 6.51 -8.77
CA ASP A 291 6.89 5.69 -7.97
C ASP A 291 8.21 5.54 -8.74
N PRO A 292 9.34 6.06 -8.25
CA PRO A 292 10.61 6.04 -9.00
C PRO A 292 11.15 4.65 -9.36
N LEU A 293 10.68 3.59 -8.70
CA LEU A 293 11.07 2.20 -9.02
C LEU A 293 10.09 1.52 -9.98
N PHE A 294 9.08 2.24 -10.46
CA PHE A 294 8.08 1.74 -11.39
C PHE A 294 7.81 2.77 -12.47
N SER A 295 8.22 2.46 -13.70
CA SER A 295 8.02 3.28 -14.90
C SER A 295 6.55 3.27 -15.36
N GLY A 296 5.65 3.80 -14.53
CA GLY A 296 4.22 3.80 -14.73
C GLY A 296 3.46 4.64 -13.71
N ILE A 297 2.15 4.43 -13.64
CA ILE A 297 1.26 5.11 -12.69
C ILE A 297 1.07 4.23 -11.45
N THR A 298 1.44 4.74 -10.28
CA THR A 298 1.11 4.06 -9.02
C THR A 298 -0.19 4.60 -8.44
N VAL A 299 -1.08 3.71 -8.00
CA VAL A 299 -2.37 4.08 -7.40
C VAL A 299 -2.55 3.43 -6.02
N SER A 300 -2.76 4.28 -5.02
CA SER A 300 -3.26 3.87 -3.71
C SER A 300 -4.78 3.75 -3.74
N VAL A 301 -5.28 2.52 -3.71
CA VAL A 301 -6.72 2.26 -3.89
C VAL A 301 -7.47 2.59 -2.60
N ARG A 302 -8.41 3.53 -2.70
CA ARG A 302 -9.29 3.93 -1.61
C ARG A 302 -10.56 3.10 -1.58
N ALA A 303 -11.12 2.82 -2.75
CA ALA A 303 -12.34 2.03 -2.90
C ALA A 303 -12.26 1.14 -4.14
N ILE A 304 -12.81 -0.06 -4.02
CA ILE A 304 -12.89 -1.04 -5.09
C ILE A 304 -14.27 -1.71 -5.06
N LYS A 305 -14.86 -1.93 -6.24
CA LYS A 305 -16.16 -2.58 -6.40
C LYS A 305 -16.14 -3.46 -7.64
N SER A 306 -16.47 -4.75 -7.49
CA SER A 306 -16.87 -5.57 -8.62
C SER A 306 -18.29 -5.17 -9.02
N ARG A 307 -18.54 -4.88 -10.30
CA ARG A 307 -19.90 -4.58 -10.75
C ARG A 307 -20.75 -5.84 -10.53
N GLY A 308 -21.72 -5.78 -9.61
CA GLY A 308 -22.78 -6.79 -9.59
C GLY A 308 -23.49 -6.74 -10.95
N LEU A 309 -23.85 -7.89 -11.52
CA LEU A 309 -24.84 -7.92 -12.59
C LEU A 309 -26.01 -7.03 -12.17
N PRO A 310 -26.54 -6.16 -13.06
CA PRO A 310 -27.71 -5.37 -12.75
C PRO A 310 -28.79 -6.27 -12.12
N LYS A 311 -29.51 -5.80 -11.10
CA LYS A 311 -30.50 -6.63 -10.38
C LYS A 311 -31.51 -7.33 -11.31
N HIS A 312 -31.77 -6.78 -12.50
CA HIS A 312 -32.67 -7.36 -13.50
C HIS A 312 -32.08 -8.51 -14.34
N MET A 313 -30.76 -8.73 -14.30
CA MET A 313 -30.10 -9.93 -14.85
C MET A 313 -29.89 -11.02 -13.78
N ARG A 314 -30.38 -10.79 -12.55
CA ARG A 314 -30.56 -11.85 -11.55
C ARG A 314 -31.95 -12.46 -11.75
N THR A 315 -32.16 -13.18 -12.84
CA THR A 315 -33.41 -13.91 -13.06
C THR A 315 -33.14 -15.41 -13.21
N GLU A 316 -33.89 -16.17 -12.39
CA GLU A 316 -34.55 -17.43 -12.75
C GLU A 316 -33.72 -18.71 -12.86
N ASN A 317 -32.81 -18.98 -11.93
CA ASN A 317 -32.36 -20.37 -11.69
C ASN A 317 -32.38 -20.83 -10.22
N GLU A 318 -33.03 -20.06 -9.34
CA GLU A 318 -33.41 -20.55 -8.01
C GLU A 318 -34.92 -20.83 -7.99
N HIS A 319 -35.35 -21.84 -8.75
CA HIS A 319 -36.58 -22.54 -8.42
C HIS A 319 -36.23 -23.65 -7.42
N PRO A 320 -36.85 -23.68 -6.23
CA PRO A 320 -36.76 -24.86 -5.38
C PRO A 320 -37.47 -25.99 -6.12
N HIS A 321 -36.74 -27.09 -6.36
CA HIS A 321 -37.37 -28.35 -6.73
C HIS A 321 -38.34 -28.71 -5.60
N HIS A 322 -39.63 -28.45 -5.80
CA HIS A 322 -40.70 -29.09 -5.05
C HIS A 322 -40.84 -30.50 -5.61
N ASP A 323 -40.49 -31.49 -4.80
CA ASP A 323 -40.82 -32.88 -5.05
C ASP A 323 -42.35 -33.02 -5.19
N LEU A 324 -42.79 -33.41 -6.39
CA LEU A 324 -44.13 -33.93 -6.62
C LEU A 324 -44.10 -35.43 -6.36
N GLU A 325 -44.68 -35.85 -5.23
CA GLU A 325 -45.11 -37.22 -5.02
C GLU A 325 -46.08 -37.63 -6.13
N GLN A 326 -45.66 -38.57 -6.98
CA GLN A 326 -46.57 -39.32 -7.83
C GLN A 326 -47.17 -40.45 -6.99
N THR A 327 -48.43 -40.27 -6.61
CA THR A 327 -49.33 -41.38 -6.27
C THR A 327 -49.63 -42.17 -7.54
N ASN A 328 -49.13 -43.41 -7.64
CA ASN A 328 -49.66 -44.40 -8.56
C ASN A 328 -50.37 -45.49 -7.74
N SER A 329 -51.70 -45.51 -7.88
CA SER A 329 -52.56 -46.66 -7.64
C SER A 329 -52.94 -47.29 -8.98
N SER A 330 -53.33 -48.58 -8.94
CA SER A 330 -53.72 -49.51 -10.02
C SER A 330 -52.56 -50.42 -10.43
N ASP A 331 -52.56 -51.74 -10.21
CA ASP A 331 -53.61 -52.74 -9.92
C ASP A 331 -53.17 -53.77 -8.87
#